data_AF-A0A150PP85-F1
#
_entry.id   AF-A0A150PP85-F1
#
_cell.length_a   1.000
_cell.length_b   1.000
_cell.length_c   1.000
_cell.angle_alpha   90.00
_cell.angle_beta   90.00
_cell.angle_gamma   90.00
#
_symmetry.space_group_name_H-M   'P 1'
#
loop_
_entity.id
_entity.type
_entity.pdbx_description
1 polymer ?
#
loop_
_entity_poly.entity_id
_entity_poly.type
_entity_poly.pdbx_seq_one_letter_code
_entity_poly.pdbx_strand_id
1 'polypeptide(L)'
;MGSSGDTPGFQDAAGDKTAPPASLTVGSLALVRHTVATGGVMIVGGRSRVRLTPVQFALLELLARQMTEDEDNHESVRGFVPSSILICSLPWDTAHPDLSHLKQLVRRVRRRLVGSGVELQSWCGLGYRLVV
;
A
#
# COMPACT_ATOMS: atom_id res chain seq x y z
N MET A 1 -8.54 -25.54 -55.66
CA MET A 1 -8.78 -24.08 -55.76
C MET A 1 -9.99 -23.81 -54.87
N GLY A 2 -9.88 -23.41 -53.61
CA GLY A 2 -8.91 -22.53 -52.96
C GLY A 2 -9.47 -21.11 -52.95
N SER A 3 -9.69 -20.57 -51.73
CA SER A 3 -10.13 -19.21 -51.36
C SER A 3 -11.59 -19.12 -50.89
N SER A 4 -11.87 -19.02 -49.59
CA SER A 4 -11.52 -18.00 -48.58
C SER A 4 -12.47 -16.81 -48.61
N GLY A 5 -13.13 -16.59 -47.47
CA GLY A 5 -13.89 -15.37 -47.20
C GLY A 5 -14.76 -15.44 -45.93
N ASP A 6 -14.44 -16.30 -44.96
CA ASP A 6 -15.06 -16.27 -43.64
C ASP A 6 -14.50 -15.04 -42.91
N THR A 7 -15.32 -14.03 -42.69
CA THR A 7 -14.97 -12.87 -41.86
C THR A 7 -15.66 -13.04 -40.52
N PRO A 8 -14.98 -13.51 -39.47
CA PRO A 8 -15.54 -13.46 -38.14
C PRO A 8 -15.45 -12.02 -37.61
N GLY A 9 -16.61 -11.51 -37.17
CA GLY A 9 -16.75 -10.20 -36.57
C GLY A 9 -15.80 -10.01 -35.40
N PHE A 10 -15.08 -8.89 -35.43
CA PHE A 10 -14.28 -8.39 -34.33
C PHE A 10 -15.24 -8.00 -33.20
N GLN A 11 -15.43 -8.90 -32.23
CA GLN A 11 -16.01 -8.55 -30.94
C GLN A 11 -14.95 -7.81 -30.14
N ASP A 12 -14.99 -6.48 -30.18
CA ASP A 12 -14.37 -5.64 -29.15
C ASP A 12 -15.17 -5.83 -27.85
N ALA A 13 -14.88 -6.92 -27.15
CA ALA A 13 -15.13 -7.04 -25.73
C ALA A 13 -14.12 -6.15 -24.99
N ALA A 14 -14.32 -4.83 -25.06
CA ALA A 14 -13.78 -3.89 -24.09
C ALA A 14 -14.56 -4.03 -22.78
N GLY A 15 -14.56 -5.25 -22.22
CA GLY A 15 -14.74 -5.41 -20.79
C GLY A 15 -13.53 -4.74 -20.18
N ASP A 16 -13.72 -3.50 -19.72
CA ASP A 16 -12.83 -2.85 -18.78
C ASP A 16 -12.58 -3.86 -17.68
N LYS A 17 -11.42 -4.52 -17.78
CA LYS A 17 -10.93 -5.47 -16.81
C LYS A 17 -10.42 -4.57 -15.70
N THR A 18 -11.36 -3.91 -15.00
CA THR A 18 -11.09 -3.19 -13.77
C THR A 18 -10.51 -4.25 -12.86
N ALA A 19 -9.19 -4.37 -12.83
CA ALA A 19 -8.50 -5.20 -11.88
C ALA A 19 -9.12 -4.83 -10.53
N PRO A 20 -9.65 -5.82 -9.77
CA PRO A 20 -10.26 -5.50 -8.49
C PRO A 20 -9.25 -4.64 -7.74
N PRO A 21 -9.65 -3.46 -7.23
CA PRO A 21 -8.72 -2.57 -6.56
C PRO A 21 -7.99 -3.41 -5.52
N ALA A 22 -6.66 -3.47 -5.61
CA ALA A 22 -5.86 -4.26 -4.69
C ALA A 22 -6.21 -3.79 -3.27
N SER A 23 -6.97 -4.63 -2.57
CA SER A 23 -7.47 -4.35 -1.23
C SER A 23 -6.74 -5.23 -0.25
N LEU A 24 -6.00 -4.62 0.67
CA LEU A 24 -5.22 -5.34 1.67
C LEU A 24 -5.78 -5.05 3.06
N THR A 25 -6.11 -6.09 3.81
CA THR A 25 -6.75 -5.98 5.12
C THR A 25 -5.83 -6.55 6.19
N VAL A 26 -5.57 -5.77 7.23
CA VAL A 26 -4.79 -6.18 8.40
C VAL A 26 -5.57 -5.77 9.64
N GLY A 27 -6.09 -6.75 10.38
CA GLY A 27 -6.93 -6.50 11.56
C GLY A 27 -8.14 -5.62 11.22
N SER A 28 -8.21 -4.45 11.85
CA SER A 28 -9.28 -3.44 11.67
C SER A 28 -9.04 -2.49 10.48
N LEU A 29 -7.87 -2.56 9.84
CA LEU A 29 -7.46 -1.71 8.73
C LEU A 29 -7.72 -2.38 7.39
N ALA A 30 -8.38 -1.68 6.46
CA ALA A 30 -8.47 -2.05 5.06
C ALA A 30 -7.89 -0.94 4.17
N LEU A 31 -6.90 -1.28 3.35
CA LEU A 31 -6.28 -0.39 2.37
C LEU A 31 -6.86 -0.72 1.00
N VAL A 32 -7.48 0.26 0.34
CA VAL A 32 -8.05 0.12 -1.01
C VAL A 32 -7.27 1.00 -1.97
N ARG A 33 -6.52 0.36 -2.87
CA ARG A 33 -5.79 1.05 -3.94
C ARG A 33 -6.77 1.44 -5.05
N HIS A 34 -6.84 2.73 -5.39
CA HIS A 34 -7.65 3.17 -6.54
C HIS A 34 -6.87 3.03 -7.85
N THR A 35 -5.72 3.72 -7.96
CA THR A 35 -4.75 3.52 -9.05
C THR A 35 -3.34 3.83 -8.53
N VAL A 36 -2.30 3.28 -9.18
CA VAL A 36 -0.90 3.51 -8.77
C VAL A 36 -0.53 5.01 -8.74
N ALA A 37 -1.11 5.81 -9.64
CA ALA A 37 -0.82 7.23 -9.78
C ALA A 37 -1.63 8.15 -8.84
N THR A 38 -2.82 7.74 -8.39
CA THR A 38 -3.68 8.59 -7.52
C THR A 38 -3.53 8.26 -6.03
N GLY A 39 -2.98 7.09 -5.71
CA GLY A 39 -2.86 6.60 -4.34
C GLY A 39 -4.03 5.72 -3.95
N GLY A 40 -4.57 5.93 -2.76
CA GLY A 40 -5.64 5.07 -2.27
C GLY A 40 -6.37 5.61 -1.06
N VAL A 41 -7.36 4.84 -0.65
CA VAL A 41 -8.17 5.12 0.54
C VAL A 41 -7.83 4.08 1.59
N MET A 42 -7.59 4.56 2.79
CA MET A 42 -7.49 3.74 3.98
C MET A 42 -8.84 3.76 4.69
N ILE A 43 -9.36 2.59 5.04
CA ILE A 43 -10.60 2.41 5.78
C ILE A 43 -10.24 1.77 7.12
N VAL A 44 -10.59 2.42 8.22
CA VAL A 44 -10.35 1.88 9.57
C VAL A 44 -11.67 1.56 10.25
N GLY A 45 -11.80 0.34 10.76
CA GLY A 45 -13.00 -0.16 11.43
C GLY A 45 -14.27 -0.10 10.57
N GLY A 46 -14.13 -0.11 9.25
CA GLY A 46 -15.24 0.06 8.30
C GLY A 46 -15.91 1.44 8.29
N ARG A 47 -15.46 2.39 9.10
CA ARG A 47 -16.12 3.69 9.33
C ARG A 47 -15.28 4.88 8.90
N SER A 48 -13.99 4.87 9.23
CA SER A 48 -13.10 6.01 9.00
C SER A 48 -12.36 5.86 7.67
N ARG A 49 -12.78 6.63 6.66
CA ARG A 49 -12.12 6.67 5.35
C ARG A 49 -11.13 7.85 5.28
N VAL A 50 -9.85 7.55 5.14
CA VAL A 50 -8.77 8.54 5.02
C VAL A 50 -8.18 8.45 3.61
N ARG A 51 -8.23 9.56 2.86
CA ARG A 51 -7.56 9.64 1.55
C ARG A 51 -6.05 9.79 1.75
N LEU A 52 -5.26 8.98 1.06
CA LEU A 52 -3.80 8.96 1.15
C LEU A 52 -3.18 9.32 -0.20
N THR A 53 -2.07 10.03 -0.16
CA THR A 53 -1.27 10.26 -1.37
C THR A 53 -0.58 8.96 -1.80
N PRO A 54 -0.09 8.84 -3.05
CA PRO A 54 0.57 7.63 -3.54
C PRO A 54 1.67 7.10 -2.61
N VAL A 55 2.57 7.98 -2.17
CA VAL A 55 3.67 7.63 -1.26
C VAL A 55 3.20 7.24 0.15
N GLN A 56 2.12 7.85 0.65
CA GLN A 56 1.53 7.49 1.95
C GLN A 56 0.84 6.13 1.89
N PHE A 57 0.11 5.88 0.80
CA PHE A 57 -0.55 4.60 0.56
C PHE A 57 0.49 3.50 0.41
N ALA A 58 1.53 3.71 -0.40
CA ALA A 58 2.62 2.74 -0.58
C ALA A 58 3.32 2.40 0.74
N LEU A 59 3.54 3.38 1.63
CA LEU A 59 4.08 3.13 2.97
C LEU A 59 3.19 2.18 3.76
N LEU A 60 1.89 2.48 3.85
CA LEU A 60 0.98 1.65 4.64
C LEU A 60 0.78 0.28 4.01
N GLU A 61 0.68 0.18 2.69
CA GLU A 61 0.55 -1.09 1.97
C GLU A 61 1.77 -1.97 2.21
N LEU A 62 2.99 -1.42 2.16
CA LEU A 62 4.22 -2.18 2.40
C LEU A 62 4.28 -2.70 3.83
N LEU A 63 3.96 -1.86 4.82
CA LEU A 63 3.93 -2.28 6.23
C LEU A 63 2.83 -3.31 6.51
N ALA A 64 1.66 -3.13 5.92
CA ALA A 64 0.53 -4.02 6.10
C ALA A 64 0.78 -5.37 5.40
N ARG A 65 1.36 -5.34 4.20
CA ARG A 65 1.82 -6.54 3.49
C ARG A 65 2.88 -7.28 4.28
N GLN A 66 3.88 -6.57 4.83
CA GLN A 66 4.88 -7.18 5.70
C GLN A 66 4.23 -7.82 6.94
N MET A 67 3.22 -7.20 7.55
CA MET A 67 2.50 -7.81 8.67
C MET A 67 1.79 -9.12 8.31
N THR A 68 1.30 -9.26 7.07
CA THR A 68 0.68 -10.49 6.57
C THR A 68 1.72 -11.53 6.15
N GLU A 69 2.82 -11.11 5.53
CA GLU A 69 3.88 -12.02 5.06
C GLU A 69 4.77 -12.52 6.21
N ASP A 70 5.00 -11.70 7.24
CA ASP A 70 5.76 -12.08 8.44
C ASP A 70 4.91 -12.88 9.46
N GLU A 71 3.81 -13.51 9.05
CA GLU A 71 2.95 -14.24 9.98
C GLU A 71 3.75 -15.34 10.73
N ASP A 72 4.74 -15.96 10.08
CA ASP A 72 5.57 -17.01 10.67
C ASP A 72 6.72 -16.48 11.57
N ASN A 73 6.97 -15.17 11.56
CA ASN A 73 8.05 -14.58 12.35
C ASN A 73 7.65 -14.38 13.82
N HIS A 74 8.65 -14.45 14.71
CA HIS A 74 8.46 -14.19 16.14
C HIS A 74 7.79 -12.82 16.37
N GLU A 75 6.79 -12.77 17.26
CA GLU A 75 5.95 -11.60 17.53
C GLU A 75 6.74 -10.31 17.82
N SER A 76 7.95 -10.44 18.38
CA SER A 76 8.85 -9.33 18.70
C SER A 76 9.41 -8.60 17.47
N VAL A 77 9.51 -9.27 16.32
CA VAL A 77 10.06 -8.72 15.06
C VAL A 77 9.06 -8.72 13.90
N ARG A 78 7.93 -9.40 14.06
CA ARG A 78 6.86 -9.50 13.06
C ARG A 78 6.43 -8.12 12.55
N GLY A 79 6.38 -7.97 11.23
CA GLY A 79 5.80 -6.82 10.54
C GLY A 79 6.66 -5.56 10.58
N PHE A 80 7.90 -5.65 11.08
CA PHE A 80 8.86 -4.55 10.99
C PHE A 80 9.52 -4.53 9.62
N VAL A 81 9.40 -3.38 8.95
CA VAL A 81 10.12 -3.11 7.71
C VAL A 81 11.31 -2.18 8.01
N PRO A 82 12.54 -2.58 7.64
CA PRO A 82 13.71 -1.73 7.77
C PRO A 82 13.58 -0.40 7.04
N SER A 83 14.13 0.66 7.62
CA SER A 83 14.10 2.00 7.00
C SER A 83 14.78 2.03 5.62
N SER A 84 15.81 1.22 5.41
CA SER A 84 16.47 1.08 4.11
C SER A 84 15.52 0.53 3.04
N ILE A 85 14.75 -0.51 3.35
CA ILE A 85 13.75 -1.09 2.44
C ILE A 85 12.66 -0.07 2.13
N LEU A 86 12.18 0.67 3.13
CA LEU A 86 11.20 1.74 2.91
C LEU A 86 11.76 2.85 2.00
N ILE A 87 13.01 3.27 2.20
CA ILE A 87 13.65 4.27 1.35
C ILE A 87 13.81 3.74 -0.10
N CYS A 88 14.13 2.47 -0.30
CA CYS A 88 14.30 1.93 -1.66
C CYS A 88 12.98 1.61 -2.38
N SER A 89 11.92 1.28 -1.63
CA SER A 89 10.68 0.73 -2.23
C SER A 89 9.58 1.78 -2.41
N LEU A 90 9.65 2.91 -1.72
CA LEU A 90 8.61 3.93 -1.80
C LEU A 90 8.73 4.77 -3.08
N PRO A 91 7.60 5.20 -3.69
CA PRO A 91 7.59 6.07 -4.84
C PRO A 91 7.86 7.51 -4.39
N TRP A 92 9.14 7.83 -4.16
CA TRP A 92 9.54 9.16 -3.73
C TRP A 92 9.45 10.16 -4.87
N ASP A 93 9.05 11.38 -4.52
CA ASP A 93 9.10 12.54 -5.43
C ASP A 93 10.52 13.15 -5.52
N THR A 94 11.49 12.63 -4.76
CA THR A 94 12.88 13.09 -4.71
C THR A 94 13.83 12.05 -5.29
N ALA A 95 14.87 12.50 -6.00
CA ALA A 95 15.87 11.63 -6.62
C ALA A 95 16.78 10.92 -5.61
N HIS A 96 16.99 11.53 -4.43
CA HIS A 96 17.84 10.99 -3.37
C HIS A 96 17.08 10.97 -2.03
N PRO A 97 16.14 10.03 -1.85
CA PRO A 97 15.41 9.88 -0.61
C PRO A 97 16.35 9.40 0.50
N ASP A 98 16.15 9.92 1.70
CA ASP A 98 16.96 9.60 2.88
C ASP A 98 16.07 9.34 4.10
N LEU A 99 16.71 9.08 5.24
CA LEU A 99 16.02 8.86 6.51
C LEU A 99 15.19 10.08 6.97
N SER A 100 15.59 11.29 6.59
CA SER A 100 14.88 12.52 6.92
C SER A 100 13.54 12.60 6.18
N HIS A 101 13.54 12.28 4.88
CA HIS A 101 12.33 12.18 4.07
C HIS A 101 11.37 11.13 4.64
N LEU A 102 11.89 9.97 5.04
CA LEU A 102 11.11 8.92 5.70
C LEU A 102 10.51 9.38 7.03
N LYS A 103 11.30 10.01 7.90
CA LYS A 103 10.80 10.57 9.16
C LYS A 103 9.69 11.59 8.94
N GLN A 104 9.83 12.47 7.95
CA GLN A 104 8.81 13.45 7.61
C GLN A 104 7.53 12.78 7.09
N LEU A 105 7.65 11.80 6.20
CA LEU A 105 6.53 11.01 5.69
C LEU A 105 5.80 10.30 6.83
N VAL A 106 6.52 9.55 7.66
CA VAL A 106 5.96 8.85 8.83
C VAL A 106 5.27 9.82 9.77
N ARG A 107 5.86 11.00 10.03
CA ARG A 107 5.24 12.03 10.87
C ARG A 107 3.94 12.56 10.26
N ARG A 108 3.88 12.76 8.93
CA ARG A 108 2.66 13.17 8.22
C ARG A 108 1.58 12.10 8.27
N VAL A 109 1.95 10.83 8.05
CA VAL A 109 1.01 9.70 8.11
C VAL A 109 0.50 9.54 9.54
N ARG A 110 1.36 9.51 10.55
CA ARG A 110 0.95 9.46 11.97
C ARG A 110 -0.08 10.54 12.31
N ARG A 111 0.12 11.79 11.87
CA ARG A 111 -0.86 12.87 12.08
C ARG A 111 -2.21 12.59 11.44
N ARG A 112 -2.25 11.94 10.27
CA ARG A 112 -3.50 11.54 9.60
C ARG A 112 -4.17 10.33 10.26
N LEU A 113 -3.39 9.52 10.98
CA LEU A 113 -3.89 8.35 11.70
C LEU A 113 -4.36 8.67 13.12
N VAL A 114 -4.15 9.89 13.63
CA VAL A 114 -4.61 10.29 14.97
C VAL A 114 -6.12 10.07 15.09
N GLY A 115 -6.53 9.30 16.11
CA GLY A 115 -7.94 8.97 16.36
C GLY A 115 -8.51 7.86 15.48
N SER A 116 -7.71 7.25 14.60
CA SER A 116 -8.16 6.12 13.76
C SER A 116 -8.09 4.77 14.47
N GLY A 117 -7.25 4.63 15.51
CA GLY A 117 -6.93 3.35 16.13
C GLY A 117 -5.73 2.63 15.51
N VAL A 118 -5.21 3.16 14.38
CA VAL A 118 -3.98 2.67 13.74
C VAL A 118 -2.80 3.50 14.18
N GLU A 119 -1.70 2.84 14.53
CA GLU A 119 -0.43 3.49 14.85
C GLU A 119 0.72 2.93 14.01
N LEU A 120 1.71 3.78 13.76
CA LEU A 120 3.01 3.38 13.21
C LEU A 120 4.00 3.24 14.35
N GLN A 121 4.39 2.03 14.73
CA GLN A 121 5.45 1.85 15.72
C GLN A 121 6.82 1.90 15.04
N SER A 122 7.80 2.49 15.72
CA SER A 122 9.18 2.59 15.24
C SER A 122 10.11 1.99 16.28
N TRP A 123 11.01 1.09 15.87
CA TRP A 123 12.01 0.51 16.74
C TRP A 123 13.41 0.71 16.14
N CYS A 124 14.33 1.25 16.95
CA CYS A 124 15.72 1.49 16.55
C CYS A 124 16.42 0.17 16.16
N GLY A 125 16.85 0.04 14.90
CA GLY A 125 17.50 -1.16 14.38
C GLY A 125 16.57 -2.14 13.65
N LEU A 126 15.24 -2.04 13.82
CA LEU A 126 14.26 -2.89 13.10
C LEU A 126 13.46 -2.10 12.06
N GLY A 127 13.23 -0.81 12.29
CA GLY A 127 12.51 0.07 11.37
C GLY A 127 11.10 0.39 11.85
N TYR A 128 10.11 0.23 10.96
CA TYR A 128 8.73 0.64 11.22
C TYR A 128 7.77 -0.53 11.05
N ARG A 129 6.73 -0.60 11.88
CA ARG A 129 5.60 -1.51 11.71
C ARG A 129 4.28 -0.80 11.87
N LEU A 130 3.25 -1.42 11.30
CA LEU A 130 1.87 -1.03 11.52
C LEU A 130 1.37 -1.66 12.84
N VAL A 131 0.48 -0.99 13.55
CA VAL A 131 -0.23 -1.51 14.74
C VAL A 131 -1.69 -1.11 14.58
N VAL A 132 -2.62 -2.07 14.69
CA VAL A 132 -4.06 -1.95 14.38
C VAL A 132 -4.94 -2.64 15.41
#